data_AF-A0ABD5XVC8-F1
#
_entry.id   AF-A0ABD5XVC8-F1
#
_cell.length_a   1.000
_cell.length_b   1.000
_cell.length_c   1.000
_cell.angle_alpha   90.00
_cell.angle_beta   90.00
_cell.angle_gamma   90.00
#
_symmetry.space_group_name_H-M   'P 1'
#
loop_
_entity.id
_entity.type
_entity.pdbx_description
1 polymer ?
#
loop_
_entity_poly.entity_id
_entity_poly.type
_entity_poly.pdbx_seq_one_letter_code
_entity_poly.pdbx_strand_id
1 'polypeptide(L)'
;MQRARGFVELTRPGNAVASGALTAIGAFVASASTDQLPVVTAAVAATVFAVAGGNTINDYFDRDIDRINDPDRPIPSGRVSARGALAGSVVLFALATVCALFLPTLALAIAAVNLLLLIAYTEFFKGTPGAGNALVAYLGGSTFLFGGATVEHVPPTVVLALLAAVSTLAREIIKDVEDVEGDREEGLRTLPVVIGERRALLVALALLVVAAVASPLPYLLDMLGVAYLVVVAPAVALMLYAGYEGFGDPAVAQGHLKYGMFLAILSFVVGRATLVVSV
;
A
#
# COMPACT_ATOMS: atom_id res chain seq x y z
N MET A 1 -7.29 14.55 -26.29
CA MET A 1 -6.04 14.23 -25.57
C MET A 1 -6.09 14.58 -24.08
N GLN A 2 -6.50 15.80 -23.68
CA GLN A 2 -6.54 16.18 -22.26
C GLN A 2 -7.44 15.30 -21.37
N ARG A 3 -8.61 14.86 -21.86
CA ARG A 3 -9.50 13.93 -21.12
C ARG A 3 -8.84 12.57 -20.83
N ALA A 4 -8.20 11.97 -21.83
CA ALA A 4 -7.52 10.68 -21.67
C ALA A 4 -6.33 10.80 -20.70
N ARG A 5 -5.56 11.90 -20.81
CA ARG A 5 -4.48 12.20 -19.86
C ARG A 5 -5.01 12.40 -18.44
N GLY A 6 -6.15 13.10 -18.29
CA GLY A 6 -6.81 13.28 -17.00
C GLY A 6 -7.24 11.94 -16.38
N PHE A 7 -7.79 11.02 -17.17
CA PHE A 7 -8.12 9.67 -16.66
C PHE A 7 -6.87 8.89 -16.21
N VAL A 8 -5.77 8.95 -16.97
CA VAL A 8 -4.52 8.31 -16.56
C VAL A 8 -3.96 8.93 -15.27
N GLU A 9 -4.13 10.23 -15.07
CA GLU A 9 -3.72 10.91 -13.85
C GLU A 9 -4.54 10.44 -12.62
N LEU A 10 -5.86 10.30 -12.78
CA LEU A 10 -6.77 9.79 -11.72
C LEU A 10 -6.40 8.40 -11.21
N THR A 11 -5.88 7.53 -12.08
CA THR A 11 -5.52 6.16 -11.65
C THR A 11 -4.25 6.11 -10.81
N ARG A 12 -3.44 7.18 -10.80
CA ARG A 12 -2.13 7.26 -10.16
C ARG A 12 -1.26 6.04 -10.54
N PRO A 13 -0.82 5.94 -11.81
CA PRO A 13 -0.27 4.70 -12.38
C PRO A 13 0.98 4.22 -11.64
N GLY A 14 1.80 5.13 -11.11
CA GLY A 14 2.94 4.75 -10.27
C GLY A 14 2.53 3.95 -9.03
N ASN A 15 1.47 4.38 -8.33
CA ASN A 15 0.94 3.66 -7.16
C ASN A 15 0.31 2.33 -7.56
N ALA A 16 -0.46 2.30 -8.65
CA ALA A 16 -1.10 1.08 -9.12
C ALA A 16 -0.07 0.01 -9.52
N VAL A 17 0.96 0.40 -10.29
CA VAL A 17 2.06 -0.49 -10.69
C VAL A 17 2.89 -0.93 -9.49
N ALA A 18 3.20 -0.03 -8.56
CA ALA A 18 3.92 -0.38 -7.34
C ALA A 18 3.17 -1.43 -6.52
N SER A 19 1.86 -1.28 -6.31
CA SER A 19 1.04 -2.29 -5.62
C SER A 19 0.99 -3.62 -6.38
N GLY A 20 0.89 -3.59 -7.71
CA GLY A 20 1.00 -4.80 -8.53
C GLY A 20 2.35 -5.51 -8.35
N ALA A 21 3.44 -4.76 -8.24
CA ALA A 21 4.76 -5.32 -7.95
C ALA A 21 4.81 -6.00 -6.57
N LEU A 22 4.14 -5.46 -5.54
CA LEU A 22 4.05 -6.13 -4.23
C LEU A 22 3.35 -7.50 -4.33
N THR A 23 2.27 -7.58 -5.12
CA THR A 23 1.58 -8.86 -5.40
C THR A 23 2.53 -9.86 -6.09
N ALA A 24 3.30 -9.41 -7.08
CA ALA A 24 4.30 -10.25 -7.75
C ALA A 24 5.39 -10.73 -6.79
N ILE A 25 5.88 -9.85 -5.90
CA ILE A 25 6.89 -10.17 -4.89
C ILE A 25 6.34 -11.20 -3.90
N GLY A 26 5.08 -11.08 -3.47
CA GLY A 26 4.42 -12.08 -2.63
C GLY A 26 4.42 -13.48 -3.28
N ALA A 27 4.02 -13.57 -4.56
CA ALA A 27 4.05 -14.83 -5.30
C ALA A 27 5.48 -15.38 -5.49
N PHE A 28 6.45 -14.50 -5.79
CA PHE A 28 7.85 -14.87 -5.94
C PHE A 28 8.47 -15.42 -4.66
N VAL A 29 8.23 -14.75 -3.52
CA VAL A 29 8.71 -15.21 -2.21
C VAL A 29 8.08 -16.54 -1.81
N ALA A 30 6.80 -16.73 -2.12
CA ALA A 30 6.06 -17.95 -1.81
C ALA A 30 6.58 -19.19 -2.56
N SER A 31 6.74 -19.11 -3.88
CA SER A 31 7.02 -20.30 -4.72
C SER A 31 8.31 -20.15 -5.54
N ALA A 32 8.55 -18.97 -6.12
CA ALA A 32 9.58 -18.71 -7.13
C ALA A 32 9.51 -19.58 -8.40
N SER A 33 8.41 -20.32 -8.62
CA SER A 33 8.17 -21.07 -9.87
C SER A 33 7.65 -20.17 -11.00
N THR A 34 8.08 -20.47 -12.23
CA THR A 34 7.58 -19.83 -13.46
C THR A 34 6.31 -20.48 -14.01
N ASP A 35 5.93 -21.67 -13.53
CA ASP A 35 4.79 -22.42 -14.07
C ASP A 35 3.45 -21.72 -13.83
N GLN A 36 3.40 -20.87 -12.80
CA GLN A 36 2.21 -20.11 -12.40
C GLN A 36 2.19 -18.69 -12.98
N LEU A 37 3.10 -18.34 -13.90
CA LEU A 37 3.23 -16.99 -14.45
C LEU A 37 1.92 -16.40 -15.01
N PRO A 38 1.06 -17.14 -15.73
CA PRO A 38 -0.23 -16.61 -16.18
C PRO A 38 -1.15 -16.19 -15.02
N VAL A 39 -1.21 -17.01 -13.96
CA VAL A 39 -2.04 -16.75 -12.77
C VAL A 39 -1.51 -15.55 -11.98
N VAL A 40 -0.19 -15.48 -11.80
CA VAL A 40 0.47 -14.33 -11.16
C VAL A 40 0.24 -13.06 -11.98
N THR A 41 0.32 -13.13 -13.30
CA THR A 41 0.07 -11.97 -14.19
C THR A 41 -1.38 -11.47 -14.05
N ALA A 42 -2.35 -12.39 -14.00
CA ALA A 42 -3.75 -12.04 -13.75
C ALA A 42 -3.94 -11.38 -12.38
N ALA A 43 -3.26 -11.87 -11.33
CA ALA A 43 -3.29 -11.26 -10.00
C ALA A 43 -2.65 -9.87 -9.94
N VAL A 44 -1.53 -9.68 -10.63
CA VAL A 44 -0.89 -8.36 -10.76
C VAL A 44 -1.83 -7.40 -11.47
N ALA A 45 -2.43 -7.81 -12.59
CA ALA A 45 -3.42 -7.00 -13.30
C ALA A 45 -4.63 -6.66 -12.41
N ALA A 46 -5.15 -7.65 -11.66
CA ALA A 46 -6.25 -7.43 -10.72
C ALA A 46 -5.90 -6.36 -9.67
N THR A 47 -4.69 -6.41 -9.13
CA THR A 47 -4.20 -5.43 -8.14
C THR A 47 -4.05 -4.04 -8.76
N VAL A 48 -3.46 -3.93 -9.94
CA VAL A 48 -3.27 -2.66 -10.67
C VAL A 48 -4.63 -2.03 -10.95
N PHE A 49 -5.59 -2.79 -11.49
CA PHE A 49 -6.94 -2.28 -11.76
C PHE A 49 -7.71 -1.91 -10.50
N ALA A 50 -7.61 -2.70 -9.43
CA ALA A 50 -8.25 -2.40 -8.16
C ALA A 50 -7.72 -1.08 -7.58
N VAL A 51 -6.40 -0.91 -7.50
CA VAL A 51 -5.78 0.32 -6.97
C VAL A 51 -6.08 1.52 -7.85
N ALA A 52 -6.04 1.37 -9.18
CA ALA A 52 -6.44 2.40 -10.12
C ALA A 52 -7.90 2.84 -9.93
N GLY A 53 -8.82 1.87 -9.75
CA GLY A 53 -10.23 2.12 -9.46
C GLY A 53 -10.41 2.84 -8.13
N GLY A 54 -9.69 2.40 -7.08
CA GLY A 54 -9.67 3.01 -5.75
C GLY A 54 -9.20 4.46 -5.75
N ASN A 55 -8.11 4.76 -6.46
CA ASN A 55 -7.64 6.14 -6.62
C ASN A 55 -8.67 7.01 -7.37
N THR A 56 -9.26 6.47 -8.44
CA THR A 56 -10.24 7.19 -9.26
C THR A 56 -11.54 7.48 -8.48
N ILE A 57 -12.02 6.53 -7.68
CA ILE A 57 -13.22 6.75 -6.85
C ILE A 57 -12.94 7.68 -5.66
N ASN A 58 -11.73 7.65 -5.08
CA ASN A 58 -11.33 8.62 -4.07
C ASN A 58 -11.43 10.06 -4.61
N ASP A 59 -10.82 10.34 -5.76
CA ASP A 59 -10.88 11.67 -6.36
C ASP A 59 -12.33 12.08 -6.72
N TYR A 60 -13.21 11.12 -7.04
CA TYR A 60 -14.64 11.41 -7.25
C TYR A 60 -15.31 11.94 -5.98
N PHE A 61 -15.04 11.35 -4.82
CA PHE A 61 -15.59 11.80 -3.54
C PHE A 61 -14.92 13.09 -3.06
N ASP A 62 -13.62 13.24 -3.32
CA ASP A 62 -12.81 14.38 -2.86
C ASP A 62 -12.94 15.62 -3.75
N ARG A 63 -13.63 15.54 -4.90
CA ARG A 63 -13.76 16.62 -5.89
C ARG A 63 -14.15 18.00 -5.33
N ASP A 64 -14.95 18.04 -4.27
CA ASP A 64 -15.45 19.29 -3.67
C ASP A 64 -14.38 19.92 -2.76
N ILE A 65 -13.61 19.09 -2.07
CA ILE A 65 -12.42 19.47 -1.27
C ILE A 65 -11.29 19.89 -2.21
N ASP A 66 -10.99 19.05 -3.21
CA ASP A 66 -9.92 19.28 -4.18
C ASP A 66 -10.16 20.57 -5.00
N ARG A 67 -11.40 21.03 -5.16
CA ARG A 67 -11.69 22.31 -5.83
C ARG A 67 -11.13 23.52 -5.06
N ILE A 68 -10.89 23.38 -3.76
CA ILE A 68 -10.28 24.40 -2.91
C ILE A 68 -8.77 24.12 -2.79
N ASN A 69 -8.40 22.88 -2.48
CA ASN A 69 -7.04 22.51 -2.10
C ASN A 69 -6.11 22.24 -3.29
N ASP A 70 -6.63 21.70 -4.39
CA ASP A 70 -5.86 21.30 -5.58
C ASP A 70 -6.70 21.47 -6.88
N PRO A 71 -6.99 22.73 -7.27
CA PRO A 71 -7.94 23.03 -8.35
C PRO A 71 -7.47 22.54 -9.73
N ASP A 72 -6.19 22.20 -9.87
CA ASP A 72 -5.61 21.68 -11.10
C ASP A 72 -5.90 20.19 -11.32
N ARG A 73 -6.42 19.46 -10.31
CA ARG A 73 -6.76 18.04 -10.44
C ARG A 73 -7.76 17.76 -11.56
N PRO A 74 -7.75 16.53 -12.13
CA PRO A 74 -8.53 16.23 -13.33
C PRO A 74 -10.03 16.50 -13.22
N ILE A 75 -10.64 16.27 -12.05
CA ILE A 75 -12.08 16.51 -11.82
C ILE A 75 -12.37 18.00 -11.56
N PRO A 76 -11.75 18.68 -10.58
CA PRO A 76 -11.96 20.11 -10.35
C PRO A 76 -11.67 20.99 -11.57
N SER A 77 -10.61 20.66 -12.32
CA SER A 77 -10.20 21.41 -13.51
C SER A 77 -11.11 21.14 -14.74
N GLY A 78 -12.12 20.29 -14.60
CA GLY A 78 -13.04 19.92 -15.68
C GLY A 78 -12.46 19.04 -16.79
N ARG A 79 -11.20 18.56 -16.65
CA ARG A 79 -10.56 17.66 -17.61
C ARG A 79 -11.26 16.30 -17.66
N VAL A 80 -11.86 15.85 -16.56
CA VAL A 80 -12.69 14.66 -16.43
C VAL A 80 -13.96 15.04 -15.67
N SER A 81 -15.13 14.61 -16.14
CA SER A 81 -16.37 14.85 -15.40
C SER A 81 -16.48 13.89 -14.21
N ALA A 82 -17.10 14.31 -13.10
CA ALA A 82 -17.29 13.45 -11.93
C ALA A 82 -18.02 12.13 -12.29
N ARG A 83 -19.07 12.19 -13.13
CA ARG A 83 -19.74 10.98 -13.64
C ARG A 83 -18.81 10.09 -14.48
N GLY A 84 -17.91 10.70 -15.25
CA GLY A 84 -16.90 9.98 -16.02
C GLY A 84 -15.89 9.27 -15.12
N ALA A 85 -15.41 9.94 -14.07
CA ALA A 85 -14.52 9.34 -13.07
C ALA A 85 -15.20 8.15 -12.36
N LEU A 86 -16.44 8.31 -11.92
CA LEU A 86 -17.22 7.21 -11.30
C LEU A 86 -17.44 6.03 -12.26
N ALA A 87 -17.80 6.29 -13.52
CA ALA A 87 -17.93 5.23 -14.52
C ALA A 87 -16.59 4.53 -14.77
N GLY A 88 -15.49 5.30 -14.82
CA GLY A 88 -14.14 4.79 -14.96
C GLY A 88 -13.72 3.89 -13.79
N SER A 89 -14.01 4.29 -12.55
CA SER A 89 -13.69 3.47 -11.38
C SER A 89 -14.48 2.16 -11.37
N VAL A 90 -15.77 2.19 -11.74
CA VAL A 90 -16.59 0.97 -11.90
C VAL A 90 -16.02 0.03 -12.96
N VAL A 91 -15.60 0.55 -14.12
CA VAL A 91 -14.95 -0.26 -15.17
C VAL A 91 -13.65 -0.87 -14.65
N LEU A 92 -12.82 -0.11 -13.95
CA LEU A 92 -11.56 -0.61 -13.37
C LEU A 92 -11.81 -1.71 -12.32
N PHE A 93 -12.79 -1.54 -11.43
CA PHE A 93 -13.17 -2.59 -10.47
C PHE A 93 -13.75 -3.83 -11.14
N ALA A 94 -14.51 -3.67 -12.23
CA ALA A 94 -15.01 -4.79 -13.01
C ALA A 94 -13.85 -5.57 -13.67
N LEU A 95 -12.87 -4.87 -14.25
CA LEU A 95 -11.65 -5.49 -14.80
C LEU A 95 -10.85 -6.22 -13.72
N ALA A 96 -10.69 -5.61 -12.54
CA ALA A 96 -10.03 -6.25 -11.41
C ALA A 96 -10.73 -7.55 -11.00
N THR A 97 -12.06 -7.52 -10.93
CA THR A 97 -12.90 -8.68 -10.61
C THR A 97 -12.74 -9.77 -11.66
N VAL A 98 -12.83 -9.44 -12.95
CA VAL A 98 -12.66 -10.41 -14.06
C VAL A 98 -11.29 -11.08 -13.99
N CYS A 99 -10.21 -10.32 -13.73
CA CYS A 99 -8.88 -10.90 -13.53
C CYS A 99 -8.82 -11.84 -12.32
N ALA A 100 -9.55 -11.53 -11.25
CA ALA A 100 -9.57 -12.33 -10.03
C ALA A 100 -10.41 -13.62 -10.11
N LEU A 101 -11.44 -13.67 -10.97
CA LEU A 101 -12.39 -14.79 -11.07
C LEU A 101 -11.72 -16.13 -11.43
N PHE A 102 -10.55 -16.09 -12.07
CA PHE A 102 -9.81 -17.28 -12.51
C PHE A 102 -8.66 -17.66 -11.56
N LEU A 103 -8.55 -16.97 -10.41
CA LEU A 103 -7.53 -17.26 -9.41
C LEU A 103 -7.98 -18.38 -8.45
N PRO A 104 -7.04 -19.02 -7.73
CA PRO A 104 -7.37 -19.96 -6.67
C PRO A 104 -8.36 -19.38 -5.65
N THR A 105 -9.17 -20.24 -5.02
CA THR A 105 -10.27 -19.83 -4.15
C THR A 105 -9.85 -18.86 -3.04
N LEU A 106 -8.70 -19.08 -2.41
CA LEU A 106 -8.19 -18.20 -1.36
C LEU A 106 -7.79 -16.82 -1.92
N ALA A 107 -7.16 -16.77 -3.09
CA ALA A 107 -6.83 -15.52 -3.75
C ALA A 107 -8.09 -14.74 -4.13
N LEU A 108 -9.11 -15.41 -4.67
CA LEU A 108 -10.41 -14.81 -4.97
C LEU A 108 -11.08 -14.24 -3.70
N ALA A 109 -11.03 -14.96 -2.58
CA ALA A 109 -11.56 -14.48 -1.31
C ALA A 109 -10.83 -13.22 -0.81
N ILE A 110 -9.49 -13.21 -0.86
CA ILE A 110 -8.69 -12.02 -0.50
C ILE A 110 -9.01 -10.84 -1.41
N ALA A 111 -9.11 -11.07 -2.73
CA ALA A 111 -9.48 -10.02 -3.69
C ALA A 111 -10.87 -9.43 -3.39
N ALA A 112 -11.86 -10.27 -3.10
CA ALA A 112 -13.20 -9.82 -2.75
C ALA A 112 -13.21 -8.95 -1.48
N VAL A 113 -12.50 -9.37 -0.43
CA VAL A 113 -12.34 -8.59 0.81
C VAL A 113 -11.63 -7.26 0.53
N ASN A 114 -10.53 -7.29 -0.23
CA ASN A 114 -9.78 -6.08 -0.56
C ASN A 114 -10.60 -5.08 -1.37
N LEU A 115 -11.35 -5.54 -2.38
CA LEU A 115 -12.23 -4.67 -3.18
C LEU A 115 -13.34 -4.05 -2.31
N LEU A 116 -13.96 -4.85 -1.44
CA LEU A 116 -14.97 -4.36 -0.50
C LEU A 116 -14.39 -3.26 0.41
N LEU A 117 -13.23 -3.51 1.01
CA LEU A 117 -12.57 -2.56 1.92
C LEU A 117 -12.12 -1.29 1.19
N LEU A 118 -11.64 -1.41 -0.05
CA LEU A 118 -11.21 -0.27 -0.85
C LEU A 118 -12.40 0.65 -1.20
N ILE A 119 -13.58 0.09 -1.47
CA ILE A 119 -14.81 0.86 -1.69
C ILE A 119 -15.32 1.44 -0.36
N ALA A 120 -15.28 0.65 0.72
CA ALA A 120 -15.75 1.08 2.03
C ALA A 120 -14.87 2.18 2.65
N TYR A 121 -13.58 2.23 2.31
CA TYR A 121 -12.62 3.17 2.86
C TYR A 121 -13.09 4.62 2.76
N THR A 122 -13.45 5.07 1.55
CA THR A 122 -13.74 6.47 1.27
C THR A 122 -14.96 6.98 2.04
N GLU A 123 -15.99 6.15 2.15
CA GLU A 123 -17.26 6.52 2.78
C GLU A 123 -17.22 6.37 4.32
N PHE A 124 -16.58 5.32 4.84
CA PHE A 124 -16.73 4.92 6.24
C PHE A 124 -15.48 5.09 7.10
N PHE A 125 -14.28 5.08 6.50
CA PHE A 125 -13.03 5.04 7.26
C PHE A 125 -12.13 6.26 7.05
N LYS A 126 -12.33 7.03 5.98
CA LYS A 126 -11.57 8.26 5.74
C LYS A 126 -11.77 9.24 6.91
N GLY A 127 -10.67 9.76 7.44
CA GLY A 127 -10.69 10.70 8.57
C GLY A 127 -11.07 10.08 9.93
N THR A 128 -11.19 8.74 10.03
CA THR A 128 -11.41 8.06 11.30
C THR A 128 -10.06 7.82 12.02
N PRO A 129 -9.97 8.14 13.33
CA PRO A 129 -8.68 8.08 14.03
C PRO A 129 -8.16 6.64 14.11
N GLY A 130 -7.05 6.37 13.44
CA GLY A 130 -6.38 5.06 13.43
C GLY A 130 -7.04 4.00 12.55
N ALA A 131 -8.38 3.95 12.46
CA ALA A 131 -9.07 2.91 11.70
C ALA A 131 -8.87 3.06 10.18
N GLY A 132 -8.88 4.28 9.65
CA GLY A 132 -8.52 4.54 8.24
C GLY A 132 -7.08 4.13 7.94
N ASN A 133 -6.12 4.51 8.79
CA ASN A 133 -4.71 4.15 8.63
C ASN A 133 -4.51 2.63 8.72
N ALA A 134 -5.22 1.95 9.63
CA ALA A 134 -5.16 0.50 9.78
C ALA A 134 -5.74 -0.24 8.56
N LEU A 135 -6.80 0.29 7.95
CA LEU A 135 -7.36 -0.26 6.71
C LEU A 135 -6.35 -0.12 5.56
N VAL A 136 -5.73 1.06 5.38
CA VAL A 136 -4.69 1.28 4.37
C VAL A 136 -3.47 0.37 4.60
N ALA A 137 -3.06 0.20 5.86
CA ALA A 137 -2.00 -0.72 6.26
C ALA A 137 -2.34 -2.17 5.91
N TYR A 138 -3.56 -2.63 6.20
CA TYR A 138 -4.05 -3.94 5.80
C TYR A 138 -4.03 -4.10 4.29
N LEU A 139 -4.58 -3.16 3.51
CA LEU A 139 -4.60 -3.24 2.05
C LEU A 139 -3.18 -3.29 1.46
N GLY A 140 -2.23 -2.54 2.04
CA GLY A 140 -0.83 -2.62 1.65
C GLY A 140 -0.22 -3.99 1.92
N GLY A 141 -0.36 -4.51 3.14
CA GLY A 141 0.16 -5.83 3.51
C GLY A 141 -0.52 -6.99 2.79
N SER A 142 -1.83 -6.91 2.54
CA SER A 142 -2.61 -7.98 1.92
C SER A 142 -2.24 -8.23 0.46
N THR A 143 -1.52 -7.31 -0.21
CA THR A 143 -0.93 -7.56 -1.53
C THR A 143 0.03 -8.76 -1.52
N PHE A 144 0.83 -8.93 -0.47
CA PHE A 144 1.73 -10.08 -0.31
C PHE A 144 0.95 -11.37 -0.06
N LEU A 145 -0.10 -11.32 0.77
CA LEU A 145 -1.00 -12.46 1.01
C LEU A 145 -1.69 -12.89 -0.27
N PHE A 146 -2.20 -11.92 -1.03
CA PHE A 146 -2.83 -12.14 -2.31
C PHE A 146 -1.86 -12.81 -3.30
N GLY A 147 -0.63 -12.29 -3.40
CA GLY A 147 0.45 -12.92 -4.18
C GLY A 147 0.70 -14.38 -3.79
N GLY A 148 0.91 -14.66 -2.50
CA GLY A 148 1.14 -16.03 -2.01
C GLY A 148 -0.06 -16.96 -2.24
N ALA A 149 -1.29 -16.44 -2.13
CA ALA A 149 -2.50 -17.22 -2.37
C ALA A 149 -2.68 -17.60 -3.85
N THR A 150 -2.16 -16.79 -4.78
CA THR A 150 -2.26 -17.09 -6.22
C THR A 150 -1.42 -18.29 -6.64
N VAL A 151 -0.37 -18.57 -5.88
CA VAL A 151 0.51 -19.73 -6.06
C VAL A 151 0.21 -20.85 -5.04
N GLU A 152 -0.90 -20.73 -4.31
CA GLU A 152 -1.36 -21.68 -3.28
C GLU A 152 -0.35 -21.96 -2.16
N HIS A 153 0.54 -21.00 -1.88
CA HIS A 153 1.55 -21.11 -0.83
C HIS A 153 1.68 -19.81 -0.02
N VAL A 154 0.76 -19.63 0.94
CA VAL A 154 0.63 -18.40 1.73
C VAL A 154 1.61 -18.27 2.91
N PRO A 155 2.01 -19.32 3.66
CA PRO A 155 2.75 -19.13 4.92
C PRO A 155 3.98 -18.21 4.82
N PRO A 156 4.82 -18.28 3.77
CA PRO A 156 5.97 -17.38 3.65
C PRO A 156 5.62 -15.90 3.41
N THR A 157 4.38 -15.59 3.02
CA THR A 157 3.97 -14.19 2.75
C THR A 157 3.32 -13.53 3.96
N VAL A 158 2.96 -14.29 4.99
CA VAL A 158 2.31 -13.75 6.20
C VAL A 158 3.21 -12.78 6.95
N VAL A 159 4.48 -13.16 7.18
CA VAL A 159 5.44 -12.29 7.88
C VAL A 159 5.71 -11.02 7.07
N LEU A 160 5.82 -11.14 5.74
CA LEU A 160 6.01 -10.00 4.83
C LEU A 160 4.80 -9.05 4.88
N ALA A 161 3.59 -9.61 4.83
CA ALA A 161 2.36 -8.84 4.93
C ALA A 161 2.26 -8.06 6.24
N LEU A 162 2.62 -8.69 7.37
CA LEU A 162 2.62 -8.04 8.68
C LEU A 162 3.67 -6.93 8.78
N LEU A 163 4.91 -7.18 8.33
CA LEU A 163 5.96 -6.17 8.31
C LEU A 163 5.57 -4.97 7.44
N ALA A 164 5.03 -5.23 6.24
CA ALA A 164 4.56 -4.19 5.34
C ALA A 164 3.37 -3.41 5.91
N ALA A 165 2.41 -4.10 6.55
CA ALA A 165 1.26 -3.46 7.18
C ALA A 165 1.68 -2.56 8.35
N VAL A 166 2.49 -3.06 9.28
CA VAL A 166 2.97 -2.27 10.43
C VAL A 166 3.76 -1.04 9.97
N SER A 167 4.64 -1.21 8.97
CA SER A 167 5.41 -0.10 8.41
C SER A 167 4.53 0.92 7.68
N THR A 168 3.51 0.45 6.96
CA THR A 168 2.54 1.31 6.29
C THR A 168 1.68 2.06 7.30
N LEU A 169 1.29 1.42 8.40
CA LEU A 169 0.54 2.07 9.47
C LEU A 169 1.36 3.22 10.09
N ALA A 170 2.63 2.98 10.38
CA ALA A 170 3.53 4.03 10.87
C ALA A 170 3.65 5.19 9.86
N ARG A 171 3.79 4.88 8.56
CA ARG A 171 3.83 5.89 7.49
C ARG A 171 2.56 6.73 7.44
N GLU A 172 1.40 6.09 7.48
CA GLU A 172 0.12 6.80 7.43
C GLU A 172 -0.05 7.71 8.65
N ILE A 173 0.41 7.30 9.84
CA ILE A 173 0.36 8.17 11.02
C ILE A 173 1.30 9.38 10.87
N ILE A 174 2.52 9.20 10.33
CA ILE A 174 3.44 10.32 10.09
C ILE A 174 2.88 11.27 9.02
N LYS A 175 2.24 10.71 7.99
CA LYS A 175 1.55 11.51 6.97
C LYS A 175 0.41 12.32 7.58
N ASP A 176 -0.44 11.74 8.41
CA ASP A 176 -1.50 12.50 9.08
C ASP A 176 -0.94 13.62 9.98
N VAL A 177 0.29 13.48 10.50
CA VAL A 177 0.97 14.53 11.27
C VAL A 177 1.42 15.69 10.36
N GLU A 178 1.92 15.37 9.17
CA GLU A 178 2.25 16.35 8.13
C GLU A 178 0.99 17.12 7.69
N ASP A 179 -0.13 16.42 7.52
CA ASP A 179 -1.40 16.96 7.03
C ASP A 179 -2.33 17.51 8.15
N VAL A 180 -1.86 17.55 9.41
CA VAL A 180 -2.73 17.74 10.59
C VAL A 180 -3.54 19.05 10.57
N GLU A 181 -3.00 20.13 10.02
CA GLU A 181 -3.71 21.41 9.97
C GLU A 181 -4.80 21.39 8.90
N GLY A 182 -4.52 20.81 7.73
CA GLY A 182 -5.51 20.61 6.67
C GLY A 182 -6.63 19.67 7.12
N ASP A 183 -6.29 18.59 7.82
CA ASP A 183 -7.27 17.66 8.39
C ASP A 183 -8.22 18.37 9.38
N ARG A 184 -7.72 19.31 10.19
CA ARG A 184 -8.54 20.11 11.11
C ARG A 184 -9.49 21.03 10.36
N GLU A 185 -9.01 21.71 9.32
CA GLU A 185 -9.82 22.61 8.48
C GLU A 185 -10.93 21.85 7.75
N GLU A 186 -10.67 20.62 7.32
CA GLU A 186 -11.64 19.71 6.69
C GLU A 186 -12.60 19.05 7.70
N GLY A 187 -12.39 19.25 9.01
CA GLY A 187 -13.21 18.65 10.06
C GLY A 187 -12.99 17.14 10.25
N LEU A 188 -11.87 16.61 9.76
CA LEU A 188 -11.48 15.22 9.96
C LEU A 188 -10.99 14.97 11.39
N ARG A 189 -11.11 13.73 11.85
CA ARG A 189 -10.67 13.30 13.18
C ARG A 189 -9.53 12.31 13.10
N THR A 190 -8.50 12.61 12.31
CA THR A 190 -7.31 11.75 12.18
C THR A 190 -6.59 11.58 13.53
N LEU A 191 -5.74 10.56 13.64
CA LEU A 191 -5.07 10.22 14.90
C LEU A 191 -4.35 11.44 15.53
N PRO A 192 -3.49 12.20 14.81
CA PRO A 192 -2.81 13.36 15.40
C PRO A 192 -3.76 14.51 15.77
N VAL A 193 -4.91 14.66 15.12
CA VAL A 193 -5.93 15.64 15.52
C VAL A 193 -6.50 15.29 16.90
N VAL A 194 -6.72 14.00 17.18
CA VAL A 194 -7.35 13.54 18.43
C VAL A 194 -6.37 13.45 19.59
N ILE A 195 -5.17 12.89 19.36
CA ILE A 195 -4.21 12.62 20.45
C ILE A 195 -3.02 13.60 20.49
N GLY A 196 -2.91 14.49 19.50
CA GLY A 196 -1.80 15.41 19.31
C GLY A 196 -0.65 14.81 18.50
N GLU A 197 0.02 15.65 17.72
CA GLU A 197 1.10 15.29 16.79
C GLU A 197 2.22 14.49 17.47
N ARG A 198 2.73 15.00 18.60
CA ARG A 198 3.82 14.33 19.34
C ARG A 198 3.46 12.91 19.80
N ARG A 199 2.21 12.67 20.21
CA ARG A 199 1.77 11.32 20.64
C ARG A 199 1.57 10.41 19.43
N ALA A 200 1.03 10.93 18.33
CA ALA A 200 0.92 10.19 17.08
C ALA A 200 2.30 9.74 16.56
N LEU A 201 3.30 10.63 16.58
CA LEU A 201 4.68 10.29 16.22
C LEU A 201 5.31 9.24 17.13
N LEU A 202 5.02 9.27 18.45
CA LEU A 202 5.46 8.22 19.37
C LEU A 202 4.84 6.86 19.02
N VAL A 203 3.56 6.83 18.63
CA VAL A 203 2.89 5.60 18.15
C VAL A 203 3.55 5.10 16.87
N ALA A 204 3.79 5.99 15.89
CA ALA A 204 4.46 5.64 14.64
C ALA A 204 5.87 5.07 14.89
N LEU A 205 6.68 5.72 15.74
CA LEU A 205 8.01 5.25 16.09
C LEU A 205 7.95 3.90 16.80
N ALA A 206 7.02 3.69 17.72
CA ALA A 206 6.85 2.40 18.40
C ALA A 206 6.51 1.28 17.41
N LEU A 207 5.65 1.54 16.43
CA LEU A 207 5.34 0.59 15.36
C LEU A 207 6.57 0.27 14.50
N LEU A 208 7.39 1.27 14.17
CA LEU A 208 8.65 1.06 13.43
C LEU A 208 9.66 0.24 14.23
N VAL A 209 9.74 0.45 15.55
CA VAL A 209 10.57 -0.38 16.44
C VAL A 209 10.06 -1.83 16.47
N VAL A 210 8.74 -2.04 16.52
CA VAL A 210 8.15 -3.38 16.43
C VAL A 210 8.51 -4.05 15.09
N ALA A 211 8.37 -3.31 13.98
CA ALA A 211 8.76 -3.81 12.67
C ALA A 211 10.27 -4.13 12.59
N ALA A 212 11.12 -3.29 13.18
CA ALA A 212 12.57 -3.49 13.25
C ALA A 212 12.95 -4.75 14.05
N VAL A 213 12.31 -4.98 15.20
CA VAL A 213 12.55 -6.16 16.03
C VAL A 213 12.04 -7.43 15.34
N ALA A 214 10.93 -7.33 14.60
CA ALA A 214 10.36 -8.45 13.86
C ALA A 214 11.07 -8.70 12.51
N SER A 215 11.84 -7.74 11.98
CA SER A 215 12.46 -7.86 10.65
C SER A 215 13.43 -9.04 10.50
N PRO A 216 14.11 -9.58 11.52
CA PRO A 216 14.92 -10.78 11.35
C PRO A 216 14.10 -12.07 11.17
N LEU A 217 12.79 -12.07 11.46
CA LEU A 217 11.96 -13.28 11.43
C LEU A 217 12.00 -14.05 10.11
N PRO A 218 11.94 -13.43 8.91
CA PRO A 218 12.04 -14.18 7.66
C PRO A 218 13.34 -14.97 7.52
N TYR A 219 14.44 -14.51 8.10
CA TYR A 219 15.69 -15.27 8.14
C TYR A 219 15.65 -16.35 9.22
N LEU A 220 15.19 -16.02 10.43
CA LEU A 220 15.13 -16.95 11.56
C LEU A 220 14.16 -18.12 11.35
N LEU A 221 13.17 -17.93 10.46
CA LEU A 221 12.21 -18.95 10.05
C LEU A 221 12.62 -19.67 8.76
N ASP A 222 13.88 -19.51 8.31
CA ASP A 222 14.45 -20.11 7.10
C ASP A 222 13.69 -19.78 5.80
N MET A 223 12.95 -18.66 5.79
CA MET A 223 12.16 -18.23 4.62
C MET A 223 13.02 -17.49 3.59
N LEU A 224 14.01 -16.70 4.06
CA LEU A 224 14.91 -15.88 3.23
C LEU A 224 16.37 -16.07 3.66
N GLY A 225 17.29 -16.05 2.68
CA GLY A 225 18.72 -16.24 2.92
C GLY A 225 19.42 -15.03 3.57
N VAL A 226 20.68 -15.18 3.95
CA VAL A 226 21.47 -14.12 4.65
C VAL A 226 21.54 -12.79 3.89
N ALA A 227 21.45 -12.82 2.56
CA ALA A 227 21.43 -11.60 1.74
C ALA A 227 20.22 -10.70 2.06
N TYR A 228 19.11 -11.27 2.54
CA TYR A 228 17.99 -10.50 3.10
C TYR A 228 18.44 -9.59 4.24
N LEU A 229 19.17 -10.13 5.22
CA LEU A 229 19.61 -9.38 6.40
C LEU A 229 20.50 -8.20 6.02
N VAL A 230 21.38 -8.39 5.04
CA VAL A 230 22.30 -7.35 4.55
C VAL A 230 21.54 -6.17 3.95
N VAL A 231 20.44 -6.43 3.23
CA VAL A 231 19.64 -5.37 2.58
C VAL A 231 18.60 -4.77 3.52
N VAL A 232 17.99 -5.57 4.40
CA VAL A 232 16.96 -5.09 5.33
C VAL A 232 17.53 -4.25 6.47
N ALA A 233 18.77 -4.49 6.90
CA ALA A 233 19.42 -3.72 7.96
C ALA A 233 19.50 -2.20 7.67
N PRO A 234 20.06 -1.75 6.53
CA PRO A 234 20.05 -0.33 6.19
C PRO A 234 18.64 0.22 5.94
N ALA A 235 17.72 -0.61 5.43
CA ALA A 235 16.32 -0.22 5.27
C ALA A 235 15.67 0.12 6.62
N VAL A 236 15.78 -0.77 7.61
CA VAL A 236 15.26 -0.59 8.96
C VAL A 236 15.92 0.60 9.65
N ALA A 237 17.24 0.76 9.52
CA ALA A 237 17.95 1.91 10.09
C ALA A 237 17.43 3.24 9.52
N LEU A 238 17.22 3.31 8.20
CA LEU A 238 16.64 4.49 7.55
C LEU A 238 15.19 4.75 8.00
N MET A 239 14.37 3.70 8.14
CA MET A 239 12.99 3.84 8.61
C MET A 239 12.92 4.33 10.06
N LEU A 240 13.78 3.83 10.95
CA LEU A 240 13.86 4.31 12.33
C LEU A 240 14.38 5.75 12.40
N TYR A 241 15.38 6.09 11.59
CA TYR A 241 15.87 7.46 11.46
C TYR A 241 14.76 8.41 10.99
N ALA A 242 14.01 8.02 9.96
CA ALA A 242 12.86 8.78 9.48
C ALA A 242 11.78 8.95 10.56
N GLY A 243 11.50 7.88 11.33
CA GLY A 243 10.56 7.96 12.47
C GLY A 243 11.00 8.95 13.56
N TYR A 244 12.31 9.07 13.80
CA TYR A 244 12.87 10.08 14.71
C TYR A 244 12.83 11.50 14.10
N GLU A 245 13.19 11.61 12.83
CA GLU A 245 13.19 12.87 12.08
C GLU A 245 11.79 13.50 12.02
N GLY A 246 10.74 12.68 12.03
CA GLY A 246 9.36 13.13 12.05
C GLY A 246 8.98 14.00 13.26
N PHE A 247 9.76 13.98 14.35
CA PHE A 247 9.58 14.91 15.48
C PHE A 247 10.05 16.33 15.19
N GLY A 248 10.87 16.52 14.15
CA GLY A 248 11.32 17.83 13.67
C GLY A 248 10.64 18.23 12.37
N ASP A 249 10.71 17.37 11.36
CA ASP A 249 10.17 17.62 10.02
C ASP A 249 9.42 16.37 9.49
N PRO A 250 8.09 16.31 9.71
CA PRO A 250 7.25 15.21 9.23
C PRO A 250 7.30 15.01 7.71
N ALA A 251 7.43 16.08 6.93
CA ALA A 251 7.43 16.01 5.47
C ALA A 251 8.71 15.35 4.94
N VAL A 252 9.87 15.72 5.47
CA VAL A 252 11.15 15.08 5.13
C VAL A 252 11.16 13.62 5.61
N ALA A 253 10.69 13.37 6.83
CA ALA A 253 10.57 12.02 7.38
C ALA A 253 9.73 11.10 6.49
N GLN A 254 8.61 11.59 5.95
CA GLN A 254 7.76 10.84 5.04
C GLN A 254 8.51 10.40 3.77
N GLY A 255 9.35 11.27 3.22
CA GLY A 255 10.22 10.96 2.08
C GLY A 255 11.24 9.86 2.41
N HIS A 256 12.01 10.01 3.48
CA HIS A 256 12.99 9.00 3.91
C HIS A 256 12.34 7.65 4.26
N LEU A 257 11.16 7.67 4.89
CA LEU A 257 10.44 6.46 5.23
C LEU A 257 10.02 5.67 3.98
N LYS A 258 9.57 6.35 2.91
CA LYS A 258 9.26 5.71 1.62
C LYS A 258 10.49 5.03 1.02
N TYR A 259 11.67 5.66 1.08
CA TYR A 259 12.92 5.04 0.62
C TYR A 259 13.29 3.81 1.45
N GLY A 260 13.16 3.89 2.78
CA GLY A 260 13.39 2.76 3.67
C GLY A 260 12.45 1.58 3.38
N MET A 261 11.15 1.86 3.19
CA MET A 261 10.16 0.85 2.80
C MET A 261 10.49 0.20 1.45
N PHE A 262 10.93 0.99 0.45
CA PHE A 262 11.34 0.47 -0.85
C PHE A 262 12.55 -0.48 -0.72
N LEU A 263 13.57 -0.10 0.06
CA LEU A 263 14.71 -0.97 0.36
C LEU A 263 14.29 -2.25 1.10
N ALA A 264 13.34 -2.15 2.02
CA ALA A 264 12.79 -3.31 2.73
C ALA A 264 12.08 -4.27 1.76
N ILE A 265 11.29 -3.76 0.82
CA ILE A 265 10.66 -4.58 -0.23
C ILE A 265 11.71 -5.25 -1.12
N LEU A 266 12.76 -4.52 -1.52
CA LEU A 266 13.87 -5.07 -2.31
C LEU A 266 14.58 -6.21 -1.56
N SER A 267 14.72 -6.10 -0.24
CA SER A 267 15.35 -7.14 0.58
C SER A 267 14.62 -8.48 0.49
N PHE A 268 13.28 -8.49 0.37
CA PHE A 268 12.51 -9.74 0.20
C PHE A 268 12.86 -10.45 -1.10
N VAL A 269 13.02 -9.68 -2.19
CA VAL A 269 13.40 -10.22 -3.51
C VAL A 269 14.82 -10.79 -3.46
N VAL A 270 15.78 -10.01 -2.96
CA VAL A 270 17.20 -10.44 -2.87
C VAL A 270 17.32 -11.67 -1.96
N GLY A 271 16.64 -11.67 -0.82
CA GLY A 271 16.59 -12.78 0.11
C GLY A 271 16.13 -14.08 -0.52
N ARG A 272 15.04 -14.04 -1.28
CA ARG A 272 14.50 -15.25 -1.93
C ARG A 272 15.37 -15.68 -3.11
N ALA A 273 15.85 -14.75 -3.93
CA ALA A 273 16.66 -15.06 -5.10
C ALA A 273 17.93 -15.87 -4.75
N THR A 274 18.57 -15.55 -3.63
CA THR A 274 19.76 -16.30 -3.19
C THR A 274 19.48 -17.76 -2.81
N LEU A 275 18.28 -18.06 -2.31
CA LEU A 275 17.88 -19.45 -2.00
C LEU A 275 17.59 -20.24 -3.27
N VAL A 276 16.95 -19.61 -4.26
CA VAL A 276 16.59 -20.26 -5.53
C VAL A 276 17.83 -20.57 -6.38
N VAL A 277 18.83 -19.69 -6.39
CA VAL A 277 20.08 -19.88 -7.16
C VAL A 277 21.04 -20.90 -6.50
N SER A 278 20.85 -21.19 -5.22
CA SER A 278 21.69 -22.13 -4.46
C SER A 278 21.23 -23.59 -4.54
N VAL A 279 20.14 -23.88 -5.27
CA VAL A 279 19.56 -25.20 -5.53
C VAL A 279 19.82 -25.60 -6.98
#